data_AF-A0A2V9FCJ3-F1
#
_entry.id   AF-A0A2V9FCJ3-F1
#
_cell.length_a   1.000
_cell.length_b   1.000
_cell.length_c   1.000
_cell.angle_alpha   90.00
_cell.angle_beta   90.00
_cell.angle_gamma   90.00
#
_symmetry.space_group_name_H-M   'P 1'
#
loop_
_entity.id
_entity.type
_entity.pdbx_description
1 polymer ?
#
loop_
_entity_poly.entity_id
_entity_poly.type
_entity_poly.pdbx_seq_one_letter_code
_entity_poly.pdbx_strand_id
1 'polypeptide(L)'
;MKSGWANGWRGIFALALLTGAASTRAQAPPGGSVTAAVEEEPKIVAIRMVKEDGQELSNTLSGIAVETGKTLDPGKIADSLRALYRTGDYADLRAVVTPVADGVRLDFVVRENLFFNQVRIAGLTAPPSEASAAAAMQLTLGQTCRQAAVSEALERLRETLREEGLYQAEVSAETVPHPEAHQMDIVVHVKPGPRARVGIIQLRNGTEYRDAEILSRLKMKSGGAITSARLQRGTDRIRKFLVKKGHLSGRAALRRANYDAAKNTIPLDLDVTEGPRVQVSLKGAKFSKSELKKLIPIYQEGAVDADLLEEGKRNVRERLERQGYFDADVNYTTETHEMKSDHGAARGTEEVITYTVERGVRHKLMGIEITGNRYFDTELLRSRLQVFGGAFGSAGRFSRRLVDSDTQSMRTLYQANGFLDATVEQQTEDNYKGKQGDLFIRFVIQEGKQTRVASLSMEGNHVFKEDELLGVVGSTPGQPYSDFSVTTDRDNILALYFNEGFPEASFTATAERVSRDPAAQKADPGRNTVSSEKKQKKERTEKESLPAIEQAEAVRLVYHIQEGPQTRVRRILIGGYEHTRPGVIRREVHIKVKEPLREGDVVESQRRLYNLGVF
;
A
#
# COMPACT_ATOMS: atom_id res chain seq x y z
N MET A 1 -24.48 -62.08 -45.75
CA MET A 1 -23.94 -63.27 -45.05
C MET A 1 -23.79 -62.93 -43.58
N LYS A 2 -24.02 -63.94 -42.73
CA LYS A 2 -24.26 -63.91 -41.28
C LYS A 2 -23.03 -63.48 -40.46
N SER A 3 -23.31 -63.12 -39.19
CA SER A 3 -22.47 -63.19 -37.96
C SER A 3 -21.25 -62.27 -37.86
N GLY A 4 -20.91 -61.64 -36.72
CA GLY A 4 -21.39 -61.77 -35.35
C GLY A 4 -20.64 -60.80 -34.42
N TRP A 5 -21.21 -60.61 -33.23
CA TRP A 5 -20.78 -59.89 -32.02
C TRP A 5 -19.26 -59.92 -31.72
N ALA A 6 -18.66 -58.91 -31.07
CA ALA A 6 -18.91 -58.58 -29.66
C ALA A 6 -18.64 -57.11 -29.26
N ASN A 7 -19.50 -56.66 -28.34
CA ASN A 7 -19.52 -55.38 -27.64
C ASN A 7 -18.48 -55.29 -26.51
N GLY A 8 -18.04 -54.06 -26.24
CA GLY A 8 -17.42 -53.64 -24.98
C GLY A 8 -17.76 -52.18 -24.71
N TRP A 9 -19.00 -51.91 -24.29
CA TRP A 9 -19.52 -50.56 -24.04
C TRP A 9 -19.07 -50.09 -22.65
N ARG A 10 -18.20 -49.08 -22.61
CA ARG A 10 -17.92 -48.30 -21.38
C ARG A 10 -19.00 -47.21 -21.25
N GLY A 11 -19.92 -47.37 -20.32
CA GLY A 11 -20.88 -46.33 -19.95
C GLY A 11 -20.22 -45.26 -19.09
N ILE A 12 -20.09 -44.05 -19.62
CA ILE A 12 -19.70 -42.84 -18.90
C ILE A 12 -20.99 -42.14 -18.48
N PHE A 13 -21.30 -42.08 -17.18
CA PHE A 13 -22.31 -41.16 -16.66
C PHE A 13 -21.64 -39.81 -16.36
N ALA A 14 -21.78 -38.87 -17.29
CA ALA A 14 -21.44 -37.47 -17.06
C ALA A 14 -22.73 -36.73 -16.68
N LEU A 15 -22.81 -36.23 -15.44
CA LEU A 15 -23.89 -35.36 -15.03
C LEU A 15 -23.52 -33.91 -15.41
N ALA A 16 -24.03 -33.45 -16.55
CA ALA A 16 -23.96 -32.07 -16.99
C ALA A 16 -25.29 -31.36 -16.69
N LEU A 17 -25.23 -30.24 -15.96
CA LEU A 17 -26.37 -29.36 -15.70
C LEU A 17 -26.58 -28.42 -16.88
N LEU A 18 -27.72 -28.56 -17.58
CA LEU A 18 -28.22 -27.60 -18.56
C LEU A 18 -29.68 -27.27 -18.24
N THR A 19 -29.94 -25.97 -18.05
CA THR A 19 -31.25 -25.36 -17.80
C THR A 19 -32.05 -25.22 -19.08
N GLY A 20 -33.31 -25.65 -19.08
CA GLY A 20 -34.27 -25.37 -20.16
C GLY A 20 -35.67 -25.88 -19.83
N ALA A 21 -36.60 -24.97 -19.54
CA ALA A 21 -38.00 -25.26 -19.30
C ALA A 21 -38.78 -25.38 -20.63
N ALA A 22 -39.55 -26.45 -20.78
CA ALA A 22 -40.71 -26.49 -21.68
C ALA A 22 -41.70 -27.54 -21.19
N SER A 23 -42.94 -27.12 -20.97
CA SER A 23 -44.05 -27.94 -20.51
C SER A 23 -44.77 -28.59 -21.69
N THR A 24 -44.83 -29.92 -21.72
CA THR A 24 -45.78 -30.66 -22.56
C THR A 24 -46.44 -31.75 -21.74
N ARG A 25 -47.77 -31.68 -21.69
CA ARG A 25 -48.69 -32.61 -21.04
C ARG A 25 -48.96 -33.77 -21.97
N ALA A 26 -48.76 -35.02 -21.52
CA ALA A 26 -49.21 -36.22 -22.22
C ALA A 26 -49.84 -37.19 -21.22
N GLN A 27 -51.01 -37.72 -21.60
CA GLN A 27 -51.88 -38.64 -20.86
C GLN A 27 -51.29 -40.07 -20.79
N ALA A 28 -51.57 -40.75 -19.68
CA ALA A 28 -51.26 -42.16 -19.44
C ALA A 28 -52.41 -43.09 -19.88
N PRO A 29 -52.11 -44.31 -20.38
CA PRO A 29 -53.01 -45.46 -20.32
C PRO A 29 -52.67 -46.39 -19.12
N PRO A 30 -53.59 -47.28 -18.72
CA PRO A 30 -53.61 -47.88 -17.38
C PRO A 30 -52.95 -49.26 -17.29
N GLY A 31 -52.56 -49.62 -16.07
CA GLY A 31 -52.64 -51.01 -15.60
C GLY A 31 -51.54 -51.96 -16.07
N GLY A 32 -50.30 -51.69 -15.66
CA GLY A 32 -49.26 -52.69 -15.59
C GLY A 32 -48.44 -52.42 -14.33
N SER A 33 -48.70 -53.17 -13.26
CA SER A 33 -47.85 -53.18 -12.07
C SER A 33 -46.48 -53.74 -12.46
N VAL A 34 -45.60 -52.87 -12.94
CA VAL A 34 -44.17 -53.11 -12.89
C VAL A 34 -43.84 -53.05 -11.41
N THR A 35 -43.63 -54.21 -10.80
CA THR A 35 -42.92 -54.34 -9.54
C THR A 35 -41.67 -53.49 -9.68
N ALA A 36 -41.64 -52.35 -9.00
CA ALA A 36 -40.41 -51.61 -8.80
C ALA A 36 -39.50 -52.57 -8.05
N ALA A 37 -38.62 -53.26 -8.80
CA ALA A 37 -37.42 -53.81 -8.21
C ALA A 37 -36.78 -52.60 -7.53
N VAL A 38 -36.80 -52.63 -6.20
CA VAL A 38 -35.99 -51.73 -5.39
C VAL A 38 -34.56 -52.07 -5.83
N GLU A 39 -34.01 -51.31 -6.78
CA GLU A 39 -32.58 -51.32 -7.04
C GLU A 39 -31.96 -50.94 -5.69
N GLU A 40 -31.44 -51.93 -4.97
CA GLU A 40 -30.67 -51.68 -3.77
C GLU A 40 -29.59 -50.68 -4.14
N GLU A 41 -29.64 -49.48 -3.56
CA GLU A 41 -28.65 -48.46 -3.83
C GLU A 41 -27.26 -49.06 -3.61
N PRO A 42 -26.40 -49.03 -4.64
CA PRO A 42 -25.18 -49.80 -4.61
C PRO A 42 -24.30 -49.33 -3.44
N LYS A 43 -23.80 -50.28 -2.66
CA LYS A 43 -22.94 -50.00 -1.52
C LYS A 43 -21.56 -49.55 -1.98
N ILE A 44 -20.98 -48.58 -1.30
CA ILE A 44 -19.63 -48.08 -1.57
C ILE A 44 -18.63 -49.11 -1.01
N VAL A 45 -17.93 -49.84 -1.88
CA VAL A 45 -16.95 -50.87 -1.47
C VAL A 45 -15.56 -50.28 -1.29
N ALA A 46 -15.25 -49.20 -2.01
CA ALA A 46 -13.98 -48.51 -1.90
C ALA A 46 -14.12 -47.03 -2.28
N ILE A 47 -13.35 -46.17 -1.61
CA ILE A 47 -13.24 -44.73 -1.90
C ILE A 47 -11.77 -44.44 -2.14
N ARG A 48 -11.46 -43.75 -3.24
CA ARG A 48 -10.08 -43.38 -3.58
C ARG A 48 -10.02 -41.96 -4.09
N MET A 49 -8.86 -41.35 -3.92
CA MET A 49 -8.48 -40.13 -4.62
C MET A 49 -7.47 -40.49 -5.68
N VAL A 50 -7.77 -40.10 -6.92
CA VAL A 50 -6.96 -40.45 -8.08
C VAL A 50 -6.68 -39.19 -8.90
N LYS A 51 -5.55 -39.14 -9.59
CA LYS A 51 -5.30 -38.16 -10.63
C LYS A 51 -6.11 -38.50 -11.89
N GLU A 52 -6.15 -37.57 -12.84
CA GLU A 52 -6.81 -37.81 -14.13
C GLU A 52 -6.25 -38.99 -14.92
N ASP A 53 -4.96 -39.32 -14.74
CA ASP A 53 -4.31 -40.48 -15.36
C ASP A 53 -4.63 -41.82 -14.64
N GLY A 54 -5.41 -41.77 -13.55
CA GLY A 54 -5.79 -42.92 -12.75
C GLY A 54 -4.77 -43.31 -11.67
N GLN A 55 -3.67 -42.56 -11.52
CA GLN A 55 -2.72 -42.75 -10.42
C GLN A 55 -3.42 -42.49 -9.08
N GLU A 56 -3.37 -43.46 -8.18
CA GLU A 56 -3.93 -43.34 -6.84
C GLU A 56 -3.06 -42.42 -5.98
N LEU A 57 -3.66 -41.34 -5.48
CA LEU A 57 -3.04 -40.38 -4.56
C LEU A 57 -3.25 -40.80 -3.11
N SER A 58 -4.45 -41.28 -2.79
CA SER A 58 -4.80 -41.74 -1.45
C SER A 58 -6.00 -42.68 -1.51
N ASN A 59 -6.01 -43.69 -0.64
CA ASN A 59 -7.17 -44.54 -0.35
C ASN A 59 -7.85 -44.18 0.98
N THR A 60 -7.32 -43.20 1.70
CA THR A 60 -7.83 -42.75 2.99
C THR A 60 -8.13 -41.26 2.91
N LEU A 61 -9.43 -40.93 2.84
CA LEU A 61 -9.91 -39.57 2.71
C LEU A 61 -10.55 -39.11 4.01
N SER A 62 -10.03 -38.02 4.57
CA SER A 62 -10.54 -37.42 5.80
C SER A 62 -11.41 -36.20 5.48
N GLY A 63 -12.44 -35.94 6.28
CA GLY A 63 -13.29 -34.76 6.11
C GLY A 63 -14.31 -34.85 4.97
N ILE A 64 -14.58 -36.07 4.48
CA ILE A 64 -15.64 -36.36 3.50
C ILE A 64 -16.87 -36.96 4.19
N ALA A 65 -18.05 -36.78 3.60
CA ALA A 65 -19.32 -37.27 4.13
C ALA A 65 -19.68 -38.70 3.66
N VAL A 66 -19.02 -39.19 2.62
CA VAL A 66 -19.20 -40.57 2.10
C VAL A 66 -18.29 -41.56 2.83
N GLU A 67 -18.82 -42.76 3.11
CA GLU A 67 -18.15 -43.80 3.89
C GLU A 67 -18.22 -45.15 3.18
N THR A 68 -17.14 -45.93 3.30
CA THR A 68 -17.11 -47.32 2.84
C THR A 68 -18.13 -48.18 3.60
N GLY A 69 -18.87 -49.03 2.90
CA GLY A 69 -19.91 -49.92 3.43
C GLY A 69 -21.31 -49.31 3.49
N LYS A 70 -21.47 -48.00 3.22
CA LYS A 70 -22.78 -47.31 3.16
C LYS A 70 -23.34 -47.27 1.74
N THR A 71 -24.63 -46.97 1.60
CA THR A 71 -25.27 -46.76 0.29
C THR A 71 -24.76 -45.47 -0.36
N LEU A 72 -24.72 -45.46 -1.69
CA LEU A 72 -24.27 -44.33 -2.48
C LEU A 72 -25.32 -43.20 -2.46
N ASP A 73 -25.03 -42.14 -1.70
CA ASP A 73 -25.90 -40.96 -1.57
C ASP A 73 -25.32 -39.76 -2.35
N PRO A 74 -25.98 -39.27 -3.41
CA PRO A 74 -25.53 -38.11 -4.19
C PRO A 74 -25.35 -36.83 -3.38
N GLY A 75 -26.17 -36.60 -2.34
CA GLY A 75 -26.05 -35.43 -1.46
C GLY A 75 -24.74 -35.47 -0.67
N LYS A 76 -24.39 -36.64 -0.12
CA LYS A 76 -23.11 -36.85 0.58
C LYS A 76 -21.91 -36.74 -0.36
N ILE A 77 -22.04 -37.15 -1.62
CA ILE A 77 -20.98 -36.94 -2.62
C ILE A 77 -20.78 -35.43 -2.85
N ALA A 78 -21.86 -34.67 -3.01
CA ALA A 78 -21.78 -33.22 -3.19
C ALA A 78 -21.21 -32.50 -1.96
N ASP A 79 -21.58 -32.91 -0.75
CA ASP A 79 -21.00 -32.40 0.50
C ASP A 79 -19.51 -32.72 0.59
N SER A 80 -19.11 -33.93 0.19
CA SER A 80 -17.70 -34.35 0.16
C SER A 80 -16.89 -33.55 -0.86
N LEU A 81 -17.42 -33.35 -2.07
CA LEU A 81 -16.79 -32.49 -3.09
C LEU A 81 -16.66 -31.05 -2.59
N ARG A 82 -17.68 -30.49 -1.93
CA ARG A 82 -17.63 -29.15 -1.32
C ARG A 82 -16.60 -29.09 -0.20
N ALA A 83 -16.52 -30.10 0.66
CA ALA A 83 -15.54 -30.18 1.75
C ALA A 83 -14.10 -30.21 1.20
N LEU A 84 -13.85 -31.05 0.18
CA LEU A 84 -12.55 -31.15 -0.49
C LEU A 84 -12.21 -29.88 -1.28
N TYR A 85 -13.16 -29.26 -1.97
CA TYR A 85 -12.92 -28.00 -2.69
C TYR A 85 -12.60 -26.85 -1.73
N ARG A 86 -13.26 -26.80 -0.57
CA ARG A 86 -12.98 -25.81 0.49
C ARG A 86 -11.59 -25.97 1.10
N THR A 87 -10.93 -27.12 0.95
CA THR A 87 -9.50 -27.21 1.33
C THR A 87 -8.65 -26.34 0.42
N GLY A 88 -9.10 -26.02 -0.80
CA GLY A 88 -8.37 -25.21 -1.78
C GLY A 88 -7.06 -25.84 -2.26
N ASP A 89 -6.88 -27.15 -2.05
CA ASP A 89 -5.73 -27.92 -2.53
C ASP A 89 -5.93 -28.44 -3.96
N TYR A 90 -7.11 -28.25 -4.53
CA TYR A 90 -7.47 -28.77 -5.85
C TYR A 90 -8.04 -27.66 -6.73
N ALA A 91 -7.54 -27.59 -7.97
CA ALA A 91 -8.07 -26.74 -9.03
C ALA A 91 -9.40 -27.27 -9.56
N ASP A 92 -9.56 -28.59 -9.52
CA ASP A 92 -10.72 -29.30 -10.05
C ASP A 92 -10.92 -30.62 -9.30
N LEU A 93 -12.18 -30.98 -9.06
CA LEU A 93 -12.58 -32.23 -8.44
C LEU A 93 -13.86 -32.76 -9.11
N ARG A 94 -13.86 -34.05 -9.39
CA ARG A 94 -15.06 -34.78 -9.80
C ARG A 94 -15.13 -36.14 -9.13
N ALA A 95 -16.34 -36.62 -8.89
CA ALA A 95 -16.60 -37.96 -8.42
C ALA A 95 -16.91 -38.88 -9.62
N VAL A 96 -16.21 -39.99 -9.73
CA VAL A 96 -16.44 -41.03 -10.73
C VAL A 96 -16.82 -42.32 -10.02
N VAL A 97 -18.01 -42.84 -10.34
CA VAL A 97 -18.52 -44.09 -9.78
C VAL A 97 -18.25 -45.22 -10.77
N THR A 98 -17.55 -46.26 -10.32
CA THR A 98 -17.24 -47.45 -11.13
C THR A 98 -17.88 -48.68 -10.48
N PRO A 99 -18.74 -49.43 -11.19
CA PRO A 99 -19.25 -50.71 -10.69
C PRO A 99 -18.12 -51.72 -10.46
N VAL A 100 -18.15 -52.42 -9.34
CA VAL A 100 -17.19 -53.48 -8.96
C VAL A 100 -17.95 -54.68 -8.37
N ALA A 101 -17.25 -55.80 -8.11
CA ALA A 101 -17.86 -56.91 -7.38
C ALA A 101 -18.40 -56.40 -6.03
N ASP A 102 -19.65 -56.78 -5.71
CA ASP A 102 -20.33 -56.49 -4.44
C ASP A 102 -20.66 -55.00 -4.17
N GLY A 103 -20.59 -54.12 -5.17
CA GLY A 103 -21.08 -52.74 -5.08
C GLY A 103 -20.42 -51.75 -6.05
N VAL A 104 -20.11 -50.55 -5.57
CA VAL A 104 -19.46 -49.48 -6.36
C VAL A 104 -18.19 -48.97 -5.72
N ARG A 105 -17.23 -48.59 -6.56
CA ARG A 105 -16.04 -47.85 -6.17
C ARG A 105 -16.20 -46.38 -6.54
N LEU A 106 -15.96 -45.50 -5.57
CA LEU A 106 -16.03 -44.04 -5.74
C LEU A 106 -14.61 -43.47 -5.85
N ASP A 107 -14.26 -43.02 -7.05
CA ASP A 107 -12.97 -42.39 -7.34
C ASP A 107 -13.17 -40.86 -7.42
N PHE A 108 -12.61 -40.12 -6.46
CA PHE A 108 -12.46 -38.67 -6.54
C PHE A 108 -11.29 -38.35 -7.45
N VAL A 109 -11.60 -37.99 -8.70
CA VAL A 109 -10.60 -37.58 -9.68
C VAL A 109 -10.27 -36.12 -9.43
N VAL A 110 -9.00 -35.83 -9.12
CA VAL A 110 -8.55 -34.50 -8.71
C VAL A 110 -7.44 -33.96 -9.60
N ARG A 111 -7.38 -32.64 -9.65
CA ARG A 111 -6.24 -31.88 -10.16
C ARG A 111 -5.80 -30.90 -9.08
N GLU A 112 -4.58 -31.05 -8.59
CA GLU A 112 -4.07 -30.27 -7.46
C GLU A 112 -3.82 -28.80 -7.83
N ASN A 113 -4.05 -27.89 -6.88
CA ASN A 113 -3.56 -26.52 -6.92
C ASN A 113 -2.09 -26.51 -6.51
N LEU A 114 -1.21 -26.20 -7.47
CA LEU A 114 0.19 -25.90 -7.22
C LEU A 114 0.38 -24.39 -7.16
N PHE A 115 1.35 -23.92 -6.38
CA PHE A 115 1.61 -22.49 -6.17
C PHE A 115 3.00 -22.12 -6.70
N PHE A 116 3.14 -20.95 -7.31
CA PHE A 116 4.42 -20.49 -7.84
C PHE A 116 5.47 -20.45 -6.74
N ASN A 117 6.58 -21.14 -6.95
CA ASN A 117 7.65 -21.26 -5.96
C ASN A 117 8.87 -20.45 -6.36
N GLN A 118 9.32 -20.62 -7.60
CA GLN A 118 10.43 -19.90 -8.17
C GLN A 118 10.23 -19.68 -9.67
N VAL A 119 10.80 -18.59 -10.18
CA VAL A 119 10.96 -18.35 -11.62
C VAL A 119 12.45 -18.22 -11.93
N ARG A 120 12.97 -19.09 -12.79
CA ARG A 120 14.35 -19.06 -13.27
C ARG A 120 14.36 -18.78 -14.76
N ILE A 121 15.32 -17.98 -15.22
CA ILE A 121 15.46 -17.66 -16.64
C ILE A 121 16.83 -18.15 -17.10
N ALA A 122 16.86 -19.09 -18.04
CA ALA A 122 18.07 -19.67 -18.59
C ALA A 122 18.32 -19.17 -20.03
N GLY A 123 19.58 -18.90 -20.36
CA GLY A 123 20.00 -18.52 -21.72
C GLY A 123 19.86 -17.04 -22.06
N LEU A 124 19.47 -16.19 -21.10
CA LEU A 124 19.34 -14.76 -21.29
C LEU A 124 20.70 -14.05 -21.32
N THR A 125 20.96 -13.25 -22.37
CA THR A 125 22.14 -12.39 -22.44
C THR A 125 21.77 -10.95 -22.10
N ALA A 126 22.29 -10.44 -20.99
CA ALA A 126 21.99 -9.08 -20.54
C ALA A 126 22.41 -7.99 -21.54
N PRO A 127 21.72 -6.84 -21.57
CA PRO A 127 20.44 -6.52 -20.90
C PRO A 127 19.18 -7.11 -21.58
N PRO A 128 18.09 -7.41 -20.86
CA PRO A 128 17.89 -7.17 -19.43
C PRO A 128 18.63 -8.22 -18.59
N SER A 129 18.88 -7.93 -17.30
CA SER A 129 19.38 -8.96 -16.39
C SER A 129 18.30 -10.01 -16.11
N GLU A 130 18.68 -11.20 -15.65
CA GLU A 130 17.72 -12.25 -15.27
C GLU A 130 16.73 -11.74 -14.20
N ALA A 131 17.21 -11.01 -13.20
CA ALA A 131 16.35 -10.41 -12.17
C ALA A 131 15.35 -9.40 -12.76
N SER A 132 15.80 -8.54 -13.68
CA SER A 132 14.91 -7.55 -14.32
C SER A 132 13.89 -8.24 -15.22
N ALA A 133 14.28 -9.28 -15.95
CA ALA A 133 13.40 -10.07 -16.79
C ALA A 133 12.37 -10.86 -15.96
N ALA A 134 12.79 -11.48 -14.86
CA ALA A 134 11.90 -12.19 -13.94
C ALA A 134 10.90 -11.25 -13.27
N ALA A 135 11.34 -10.04 -12.89
CA ALA A 135 10.43 -9.01 -12.37
C ALA A 135 9.39 -8.57 -13.41
N ALA A 136 9.80 -8.42 -14.67
CA ALA A 136 8.90 -8.02 -15.76
C ALA A 136 7.79 -9.04 -16.06
N MET A 137 8.03 -10.32 -15.77
CA MET A 137 7.01 -11.38 -15.87
C MET A 137 5.83 -11.16 -14.91
N GLN A 138 6.06 -10.46 -13.78
CA GLN A 138 5.05 -10.17 -12.76
C GLN A 138 4.34 -11.43 -12.24
N LEU A 139 5.09 -12.53 -12.07
CA LEU A 139 4.58 -13.73 -11.42
C LEU A 139 4.72 -13.60 -9.90
N THR A 140 3.58 -13.59 -9.19
CA THR A 140 3.57 -13.52 -7.74
C THR A 140 3.86 -14.91 -7.15
N LEU A 141 4.99 -15.03 -6.45
CA LEU A 141 5.32 -16.26 -5.72
C LEU A 141 4.26 -16.52 -4.64
N GLY A 142 3.92 -17.79 -4.43
CA GLY A 142 2.86 -18.22 -3.52
C GLY A 142 1.44 -18.10 -4.09
N GLN A 143 1.25 -17.48 -5.26
CA GLN A 143 -0.04 -17.49 -5.96
C GLN A 143 -0.27 -18.85 -6.64
N THR A 144 -1.53 -19.27 -6.76
CA THR A 144 -1.91 -20.47 -7.52
C THR A 144 -1.41 -20.38 -8.97
N CYS A 145 -0.63 -21.39 -9.38
CA CYS A 145 -0.10 -21.51 -10.72
C CYS A 145 -1.22 -21.88 -11.69
N ARG A 146 -1.59 -20.94 -12.55
CA ARG A 146 -2.54 -21.13 -13.64
C ARG A 146 -1.82 -20.96 -14.97
N GLN A 147 -2.20 -21.77 -15.96
CA GLN A 147 -1.61 -21.69 -17.30
C GLN A 147 -1.75 -20.29 -17.91
N ALA A 148 -2.89 -19.63 -17.69
CA ALA A 148 -3.14 -18.26 -18.14
C ALA A 148 -2.12 -17.26 -17.58
N ALA A 149 -1.80 -17.36 -16.28
CA ALA A 149 -0.82 -16.49 -15.63
C ALA A 149 0.58 -16.69 -16.20
N VAL A 150 0.98 -17.94 -16.48
CA VAL A 150 2.25 -18.26 -17.14
C VAL A 150 2.29 -17.69 -18.56
N SER A 151 1.23 -17.87 -19.36
CA SER A 151 1.19 -17.33 -20.72
C SER A 151 1.28 -15.80 -20.76
N GLU A 152 0.56 -15.10 -19.86
CA GLU A 152 0.64 -13.65 -19.75
C GLU A 152 2.04 -13.19 -19.33
N ALA A 153 2.65 -13.89 -18.37
CA ALA A 153 4.01 -13.61 -17.92
C ALA A 153 5.04 -13.74 -19.05
N LEU A 154 4.91 -14.76 -19.91
CA LEU A 154 5.78 -14.93 -21.08
C LEU A 154 5.58 -13.84 -22.12
N GLU A 155 4.35 -13.35 -22.33
CA GLU A 155 4.11 -12.21 -23.21
C GLU A 155 4.74 -10.93 -22.67
N ARG A 156 4.64 -10.64 -21.36
CA ARG A 156 5.33 -9.51 -20.73
C ARG A 156 6.85 -9.62 -20.90
N LEU A 157 7.41 -10.82 -20.69
CA LEU A 157 8.84 -11.06 -20.93
C LEU A 157 9.22 -10.83 -22.40
N ARG A 158 8.44 -11.33 -23.36
CA ARG A 158 8.68 -11.08 -24.79
C ARG A 158 8.69 -9.60 -25.11
N GLU A 159 7.79 -8.83 -24.50
CA GLU A 159 7.76 -7.37 -24.69
C GLU A 159 9.00 -6.69 -24.10
N THR A 160 9.41 -7.05 -22.88
CA THR A 160 10.67 -6.55 -22.29
C THR A 160 11.91 -6.91 -23.14
N LEU A 161 11.95 -8.12 -23.71
CA LEU A 161 13.03 -8.50 -24.63
C LEU A 161 13.02 -7.65 -25.91
N ARG A 162 11.85 -7.37 -26.50
CA ARG A 162 11.70 -6.43 -27.63
C ARG A 162 12.14 -5.01 -27.25
N GLU A 163 11.79 -4.54 -26.07
CA GLU A 163 12.27 -3.25 -25.54
C GLU A 163 13.80 -3.20 -25.47
N GLU A 164 14.46 -4.31 -25.13
CA GLU A 164 15.93 -4.42 -25.13
C GLU A 164 16.55 -4.74 -26.50
N GLY A 165 15.74 -4.74 -27.56
CA GLY A 165 16.17 -4.93 -28.94
C GLY A 165 16.23 -6.39 -29.39
N LEU A 166 15.74 -7.34 -28.59
CA LEU A 166 15.77 -8.79 -28.87
C LEU A 166 14.44 -9.25 -29.51
N TYR A 167 14.15 -8.77 -30.72
CA TYR A 167 12.88 -9.03 -31.42
C TYR A 167 12.73 -10.47 -31.93
N GLN A 168 13.84 -11.14 -32.17
CA GLN A 168 13.90 -12.53 -32.64
C GLN A 168 14.06 -13.51 -31.47
N ALA A 169 13.83 -13.06 -30.23
CA ALA A 169 13.98 -13.92 -29.07
C ALA A 169 12.92 -15.03 -29.06
N GLU A 170 13.36 -16.27 -28.94
CA GLU A 170 12.49 -17.40 -28.67
C GLU A 170 12.39 -17.57 -27.15
N VAL A 171 11.16 -17.63 -26.65
CA VAL A 171 10.87 -17.81 -25.22
C VAL A 171 9.94 -19.01 -25.07
N SER A 172 10.35 -19.97 -24.26
CA SER A 172 9.53 -21.09 -23.81
C SER A 172 9.59 -21.21 -22.30
N ALA A 173 8.58 -21.83 -21.70
CA ALA A 173 8.59 -22.15 -20.27
C ALA A 173 8.37 -23.64 -20.08
N GLU A 174 9.12 -24.19 -19.15
CA GLU A 174 8.91 -25.51 -18.59
C GLU A 174 8.39 -25.36 -17.16
N THR A 175 7.35 -26.12 -16.83
CA THR A 175 6.78 -26.19 -15.49
C THR A 175 7.36 -27.41 -14.78
N VAL A 176 8.02 -27.21 -13.64
CA VAL A 176 8.58 -28.28 -12.83
C VAL A 176 7.72 -28.41 -11.56
N PRO A 177 6.73 -29.33 -11.55
CA PRO A 177 5.85 -29.50 -10.40
C PRO A 177 6.59 -30.18 -9.24
N HIS A 178 6.30 -29.72 -8.03
CA HIS A 178 6.69 -30.35 -6.77
C HIS A 178 5.41 -30.70 -5.98
N PRO A 179 4.71 -31.79 -6.32
CA PRO A 179 3.40 -32.12 -5.75
C PRO A 179 3.44 -32.27 -4.23
N GLU A 180 4.50 -32.85 -3.67
CA GLU A 180 4.66 -33.04 -2.23
C GLU A 180 4.72 -31.72 -1.45
N ALA A 181 5.28 -30.68 -2.06
CA ALA A 181 5.33 -29.33 -1.49
C ALA A 181 4.19 -28.42 -1.98
N HIS A 182 3.31 -28.94 -2.85
CA HIS A 182 2.30 -28.19 -3.61
C HIS A 182 2.87 -26.95 -4.30
N GLN A 183 4.06 -27.09 -4.86
CA GLN A 183 4.81 -26.00 -5.46
C GLN A 183 4.99 -26.22 -6.95
N MET A 184 5.23 -25.14 -7.67
CA MET A 184 5.54 -25.15 -9.09
C MET A 184 6.70 -24.19 -9.35
N ASP A 185 7.80 -24.74 -9.86
CA ASP A 185 8.87 -23.93 -10.42
C ASP A 185 8.61 -23.67 -11.90
N ILE A 186 8.94 -22.46 -12.34
CA ILE A 186 8.87 -22.06 -13.74
C ILE A 186 10.29 -21.85 -14.24
N VAL A 187 10.73 -22.69 -15.17
CA VAL A 187 12.01 -22.53 -15.85
C VAL A 187 11.75 -21.97 -17.23
N VAL A 188 12.11 -20.70 -17.43
CA VAL A 188 11.98 -20.02 -18.71
C VAL A 188 13.27 -20.21 -19.49
N HIS A 189 13.17 -20.75 -20.69
CA HIS A 189 14.27 -20.85 -21.63
C HIS A 189 14.17 -19.71 -22.64
N VAL A 190 15.23 -18.91 -22.72
CA VAL A 190 15.34 -17.79 -23.65
C VAL A 190 16.49 -18.06 -24.61
N LYS A 191 16.19 -18.02 -25.91
CA LYS A 191 17.21 -17.88 -26.95
C LYS A 191 17.12 -16.45 -27.48
N PRO A 192 18.00 -15.53 -27.05
CA PRO A 192 17.81 -14.10 -27.27
C PRO A 192 17.93 -13.68 -28.74
N GLY A 193 18.69 -14.42 -29.55
CA GLY A 193 19.00 -14.03 -30.94
C GLY A 193 19.85 -12.75 -31.04
N PRO A 194 20.11 -12.24 -32.25
CA PRO A 194 20.87 -11.01 -32.45
C PRO A 194 20.04 -9.77 -32.08
N ARG A 195 20.64 -8.83 -31.34
CA ARG A 195 20.01 -7.53 -31.07
C ARG A 195 19.78 -6.75 -32.36
N ALA A 196 18.57 -6.23 -32.49
CA ALA A 196 18.18 -5.32 -33.55
C ALA A 196 19.07 -4.08 -33.56
N ARG A 197 19.33 -3.59 -34.78
CA ARG A 197 20.18 -2.44 -35.04
C ARG A 197 19.35 -1.22 -35.38
N VAL A 198 19.90 -0.05 -35.10
CA VAL A 198 19.32 1.24 -35.53
C VAL A 198 19.25 1.26 -37.05
N GLY A 199 18.05 1.45 -37.60
CA GLY A 199 17.82 1.69 -39.01
C GLY A 199 18.05 3.16 -39.37
N ILE A 200 17.20 3.68 -40.26
CA ILE A 200 17.19 5.11 -40.59
C ILE A 200 16.64 5.88 -39.38
N ILE A 201 17.27 7.00 -39.05
CA ILE A 201 16.78 7.93 -38.03
C ILE A 201 16.11 9.08 -38.76
N GLN A 202 14.80 9.18 -38.66
CA GLN A 202 14.01 10.28 -39.21
C GLN A 202 13.90 11.35 -38.13
N LEU A 203 14.44 12.55 -38.40
CA LEU A 203 14.36 13.67 -37.46
C LEU A 203 13.22 14.60 -37.86
N ARG A 204 12.29 14.86 -36.93
CA ARG A 204 11.41 16.03 -36.97
C ARG A 204 12.00 17.09 -36.04
N ASN A 205 12.66 18.07 -36.64
CA ASN A 205 13.36 19.11 -35.90
C ASN A 205 12.48 20.35 -35.74
N GLY A 206 11.87 20.49 -34.57
CA GLY A 206 11.15 21.69 -34.14
C GLY A 206 12.03 22.62 -33.31
N THR A 207 13.30 22.80 -33.67
CA THR A 207 14.26 23.68 -33.00
C THR A 207 14.96 24.62 -33.96
N GLU A 208 15.54 25.72 -33.46
CA GLU A 208 16.37 26.62 -34.27
C GLU A 208 17.74 26.02 -34.68
N TYR A 209 18.14 24.91 -34.06
CA TYR A 209 19.45 24.27 -34.31
C TYR A 209 19.43 23.43 -35.59
N ARG A 210 20.58 23.32 -36.25
CA ARG A 210 20.72 22.48 -37.46
C ARG A 210 20.53 21.00 -37.10
N ASP A 211 19.90 20.24 -38.00
CA ASP A 211 19.67 18.79 -37.85
C ASP A 211 20.94 18.02 -37.49
N ALA A 212 22.06 18.36 -38.14
CA ALA A 212 23.37 17.74 -37.87
C ALA A 212 23.82 17.95 -36.41
N GLU A 213 23.53 19.12 -35.81
CA GLU A 213 23.84 19.37 -34.41
C GLU A 213 23.00 18.49 -33.49
N ILE A 214 21.67 18.43 -33.69
CA ILE A 214 20.75 17.59 -32.91
C ILE A 214 21.13 16.12 -33.00
N LEU A 215 21.34 15.59 -34.22
CA LEU A 215 21.75 14.21 -34.44
C LEU A 215 23.11 13.88 -33.81
N SER A 216 24.04 14.84 -33.77
CA SER A 216 25.34 14.65 -33.11
C SER A 216 25.22 14.45 -31.58
N ARG A 217 24.17 14.98 -30.94
CA ARG A 217 23.89 14.83 -29.49
C ARG A 217 23.28 13.47 -29.17
N LEU A 218 22.51 12.89 -30.09
CA LEU A 218 21.92 11.56 -29.93
C LEU A 218 23.01 10.50 -29.66
N LYS A 219 24.21 10.65 -30.25
CA LYS A 219 25.33 9.70 -30.17
C LYS A 219 24.91 8.27 -30.53
N MET A 220 23.97 8.15 -31.46
CA MET A 220 23.54 6.89 -32.06
C MET A 220 23.71 7.02 -33.58
N LYS A 221 24.16 5.95 -34.22
CA LYS A 221 24.34 5.87 -35.67
C LYS A 221 23.59 4.66 -36.18
N SER A 222 23.19 4.70 -37.45
CA SER A 222 22.68 3.53 -38.16
C SER A 222 23.64 2.35 -38.01
N GLY A 223 23.08 1.15 -37.83
CA GLY A 223 23.83 -0.10 -37.60
C GLY A 223 24.22 -0.37 -36.14
N GLY A 224 24.09 0.60 -35.23
CA GLY A 224 24.36 0.38 -33.79
C GLY A 224 23.30 -0.49 -33.12
N ALA A 225 23.65 -1.33 -32.16
CA ALA A 225 22.67 -2.13 -31.42
C ALA A 225 21.73 -1.25 -30.57
N ILE A 226 20.45 -1.60 -30.54
CA ILE A 226 19.40 -0.91 -29.76
C ILE A 226 19.30 -1.54 -28.37
N THR A 227 19.18 -0.67 -27.36
CA THR A 227 18.77 -1.03 -26.00
C THR A 227 17.94 0.13 -25.43
N SER A 228 17.07 -0.13 -24.45
CA SER A 228 16.27 0.91 -23.78
C SER A 228 17.16 2.05 -23.26
N ALA A 229 18.25 1.68 -22.57
CA ALA A 229 19.21 2.61 -21.98
C ALA A 229 19.95 3.47 -23.03
N ARG A 230 20.17 2.96 -24.25
CA ARG A 230 20.80 3.75 -25.33
C ARG A 230 19.85 4.80 -25.88
N LEU A 231 18.59 4.43 -26.10
CA LEU A 231 17.53 5.35 -26.55
C LEU A 231 17.34 6.48 -25.52
N GLN A 232 17.16 6.12 -24.24
CA GLN A 232 16.98 7.08 -23.16
C GLN A 232 18.17 8.04 -22.99
N ARG A 233 19.40 7.51 -22.97
CA ARG A 233 20.59 8.37 -22.90
C ARG A 233 20.74 9.26 -24.14
N GLY A 234 20.25 8.83 -25.29
CA GLY A 234 20.24 9.60 -26.52
C GLY A 234 19.34 10.83 -26.41
N THR A 235 18.08 10.64 -26.02
CA THR A 235 17.11 11.72 -25.82
C THR A 235 17.52 12.64 -24.67
N ASP A 236 18.03 12.09 -23.56
CA ASP A 236 18.52 12.88 -22.42
C ASP A 236 19.69 13.80 -22.78
N ARG A 237 20.59 13.37 -23.67
CA ARG A 237 21.68 14.24 -24.15
C ARG A 237 21.15 15.41 -24.98
N ILE A 238 20.13 15.19 -25.80
CA ILE A 238 19.47 16.25 -26.55
C ILE A 238 18.75 17.20 -25.59
N ARG A 239 17.96 16.67 -24.64
CA ARG A 239 17.28 17.48 -23.61
C ARG A 239 18.27 18.33 -22.82
N LYS A 240 19.35 17.75 -22.29
CA LYS A 240 20.40 18.47 -21.54
C LYS A 240 21.08 19.56 -22.38
N PHE A 241 21.25 19.31 -23.69
CA PHE A 241 21.76 20.33 -24.60
C PHE A 241 20.79 21.53 -24.72
N LEU A 242 19.49 21.27 -24.89
CA LEU A 242 18.45 22.32 -24.95
C LEU A 242 18.35 23.09 -23.62
N VAL A 243 18.35 22.39 -22.49
CA VAL A 243 18.38 22.99 -21.13
C VAL A 243 19.59 23.93 -20.98
N LYS A 244 20.78 23.49 -21.42
CA LYS A 244 22.00 24.33 -21.38
C LYS A 244 21.88 25.58 -22.25
N LYS A 245 21.06 25.55 -23.30
CA LYS A 245 20.77 26.69 -24.18
C LYS A 245 19.65 27.60 -23.67
N GLY A 246 19.01 27.24 -22.56
CA GLY A 246 17.95 28.03 -21.91
C GLY A 246 16.53 27.53 -22.20
N HIS A 247 16.38 26.40 -22.90
CA HIS A 247 15.10 25.80 -23.19
C HIS A 247 14.80 24.69 -22.19
N LEU A 248 14.33 25.08 -21.00
CA LEU A 248 14.11 24.15 -19.89
C LEU A 248 12.95 23.18 -20.18
N SER A 249 12.01 23.57 -21.04
CA SER A 249 10.87 22.74 -21.47
C SER A 249 11.13 21.99 -22.78
N GLY A 250 12.39 21.90 -23.21
CA GLY A 250 12.77 21.19 -24.42
C GLY A 250 12.51 19.70 -24.33
N ARG A 251 11.91 19.12 -25.37
CA ARG A 251 11.57 17.70 -25.44
C ARG A 251 12.33 17.03 -26.55
N ALA A 252 12.78 15.81 -26.28
CA ALA A 252 13.32 14.90 -27.27
C ALA A 252 12.64 13.54 -27.05
N ALA A 253 11.79 13.14 -27.97
CA ALA A 253 11.10 11.86 -27.96
C ALA A 253 11.65 11.00 -29.09
N LEU A 254 11.90 9.73 -28.79
CA LEU A 254 12.41 8.77 -29.76
C LEU A 254 11.43 7.61 -29.84
N ARG A 255 10.76 7.48 -30.99
CA ARG A 255 9.79 6.42 -31.25
C ARG A 255 10.41 5.37 -32.16
N ARG A 256 10.03 4.11 -31.90
CA ARG A 256 10.43 2.97 -32.75
C ARG A 256 9.35 2.81 -33.82
N ALA A 257 9.76 2.76 -35.07
CA ALA A 257 8.88 2.38 -36.16
C ALA A 257 8.76 0.84 -36.26
N ASN A 258 8.15 0.35 -37.34
CA ASN A 258 7.99 -1.07 -37.59
C ASN A 258 9.35 -1.77 -37.72
N TYR A 259 9.50 -2.89 -37.00
CA TYR A 259 10.69 -3.74 -37.06
C TYR A 259 10.82 -4.42 -38.43
N ASP A 260 12.00 -4.31 -39.06
CA ASP A 260 12.36 -5.04 -40.27
C ASP A 260 13.10 -6.33 -39.88
N ALA A 261 12.38 -7.46 -39.93
CA ALA A 261 12.90 -8.77 -39.57
C ALA A 261 13.99 -9.27 -40.52
N ALA A 262 13.94 -8.93 -41.81
CA ALA A 262 14.91 -9.37 -42.81
C ALA A 262 16.28 -8.72 -42.60
N LYS A 263 16.29 -7.45 -42.21
CA LYS A 263 17.53 -6.70 -41.93
C LYS A 263 17.93 -6.69 -40.46
N ASN A 264 17.04 -7.17 -39.57
CA ASN A 264 17.14 -7.01 -38.12
C ASN A 264 17.37 -5.53 -37.72
N THR A 265 16.61 -4.61 -38.32
CA THR A 265 16.75 -3.17 -38.09
C THR A 265 15.44 -2.52 -37.66
N ILE A 266 15.53 -1.44 -36.89
CA ILE A 266 14.38 -0.64 -36.45
C ILE A 266 14.63 0.81 -36.83
N PRO A 267 13.84 1.39 -37.75
CA PRO A 267 13.85 2.83 -37.98
C PRO A 267 13.41 3.57 -36.73
N LEU A 268 14.01 4.73 -36.48
CA LEU A 268 13.73 5.55 -35.31
C LEU A 268 13.21 6.90 -35.75
N ASP A 269 12.07 7.31 -35.20
CA ASP A 269 11.51 8.64 -35.39
C ASP A 269 11.89 9.49 -34.18
N LEU A 270 12.80 10.43 -34.40
CA LEU A 270 13.27 11.39 -33.40
C LEU A 270 12.48 12.69 -33.57
N ASP A 271 11.62 12.98 -32.60
CA ASP A 271 10.89 14.24 -32.52
C ASP A 271 11.56 15.12 -31.47
N VAL A 272 12.07 16.28 -31.89
CA VAL A 272 12.71 17.25 -30.98
C VAL A 272 11.97 18.57 -31.06
N THR A 273 11.49 19.05 -29.91
CA THR A 273 10.85 20.34 -29.79
C THR A 273 11.65 21.20 -28.84
N GLU A 274 11.92 22.43 -29.26
CA GLU A 274 12.76 23.35 -28.51
C GLU A 274 12.10 23.75 -27.18
N GLY A 275 10.80 24.01 -27.18
CA GLY A 275 10.10 24.56 -26.01
C GLY A 275 10.49 26.03 -25.77
N PRO A 276 9.73 26.74 -24.92
CA PRO A 276 10.00 28.15 -24.65
C PRO A 276 11.38 28.36 -24.04
N ARG A 277 12.00 29.51 -24.36
CA ARG A 277 13.15 30.01 -23.60
C ARG A 277 12.65 30.51 -22.26
N VAL A 278 13.18 30.00 -21.16
CA VAL A 278 12.69 30.33 -19.84
C VAL A 278 13.56 31.41 -19.22
N GLN A 279 12.96 32.57 -18.98
CA GLN A 279 13.59 33.66 -18.24
C GLN A 279 12.91 33.81 -16.89
N VAL A 280 13.68 33.62 -15.82
CA VAL A 280 13.21 33.91 -14.47
C VAL A 280 13.63 35.33 -14.11
N SER A 281 12.65 36.13 -13.71
CA SER A 281 12.85 37.44 -13.11
C SER A 281 12.27 37.48 -11.70
N LEU A 282 12.85 38.32 -10.85
CA LEU A 282 12.33 38.56 -9.51
C LEU A 282 12.16 40.07 -9.31
N LYS A 283 10.96 40.47 -8.92
CA LYS A 283 10.58 41.86 -8.58
C LYS A 283 10.35 41.98 -7.08
N GLY A 284 10.67 43.13 -6.49
CA GLY A 284 10.46 43.39 -5.05
C GLY A 284 11.62 42.98 -4.12
N ALA A 285 12.58 42.18 -4.59
CA ALA A 285 13.83 41.92 -3.88
C ALA A 285 15.03 41.79 -4.84
N LYS A 286 16.25 41.93 -4.31
CA LYS A 286 17.49 41.77 -5.08
C LYS A 286 18.14 40.43 -4.72
N PHE A 287 18.28 39.55 -5.70
CA PHE A 287 18.99 38.29 -5.62
C PHE A 287 20.00 38.17 -6.76
N SER A 288 21.14 37.53 -6.50
CA SER A 288 22.11 37.24 -7.56
C SER A 288 21.59 36.15 -8.50
N LYS A 289 22.05 36.12 -9.76
CA LYS A 289 21.66 35.06 -10.71
C LYS A 289 21.99 33.65 -10.21
N SER A 290 23.11 33.49 -9.50
CA SER A 290 23.50 32.18 -8.94
C SER A 290 22.59 31.77 -7.78
N GLU A 291 22.18 32.72 -6.94
CA GLU A 291 21.26 32.48 -5.84
C GLU A 291 19.86 32.10 -6.35
N LEU A 292 19.33 32.83 -7.34
CA LEU A 292 18.06 32.47 -7.99
C LEU A 292 18.09 31.06 -8.60
N LYS A 293 19.18 30.70 -9.29
CA LYS A 293 19.34 29.34 -9.84
C LYS A 293 19.36 28.26 -8.77
N LYS A 294 19.85 28.55 -7.56
CA LYS A 294 19.82 27.60 -6.44
C LYS A 294 18.45 27.51 -5.79
N LEU A 295 17.76 28.64 -5.68
CA LEU A 295 16.45 28.72 -5.02
C LEU A 295 15.33 28.17 -5.90
N ILE A 296 15.46 28.21 -7.23
CA ILE A 296 14.39 27.85 -8.17
C ILE A 296 14.79 26.56 -8.91
N PRO A 297 14.24 25.39 -8.53
CA PRO A 297 14.68 24.06 -8.96
C PRO A 297 14.62 23.76 -10.46
N ILE A 298 13.88 24.57 -11.24
CA ILE A 298 13.69 24.36 -12.69
C ILE A 298 15.01 24.25 -13.47
N TYR A 299 16.09 24.86 -12.97
CA TYR A 299 17.40 24.80 -13.60
C TYR A 299 18.14 23.48 -13.33
N GLN A 300 17.94 22.90 -12.15
CA GLN A 300 18.51 21.62 -11.73
C GLN A 300 17.80 20.45 -12.41
N GLU A 301 16.47 20.50 -12.40
CA GLU A 301 15.62 19.46 -13.00
C GLU A 301 15.59 19.56 -14.54
N GLY A 302 15.77 20.77 -15.06
CA GLY A 302 15.71 21.03 -16.50
C GLY A 302 14.32 20.76 -17.04
N ALA A 303 13.33 21.31 -16.34
CA ALA A 303 11.90 21.27 -16.63
C ALA A 303 11.23 22.50 -15.98
N VAL A 304 10.08 22.93 -16.52
CA VAL A 304 9.21 23.93 -15.89
C VAL A 304 7.88 23.27 -15.61
N ASP A 305 7.57 23.09 -14.33
CA ASP A 305 6.29 22.59 -13.86
C ASP A 305 5.87 23.37 -12.60
N ALA A 306 4.59 23.31 -12.27
CA ALA A 306 4.01 24.09 -11.18
C ALA A 306 4.63 23.74 -9.82
N ASP A 307 4.99 22.47 -9.59
CA ASP A 307 5.55 22.01 -8.32
C ASP A 307 6.94 22.61 -8.09
N LEU A 308 7.80 22.63 -9.11
CA LEU A 308 9.11 23.27 -9.06
C LEU A 308 9.01 24.79 -8.88
N LEU A 309 7.98 25.43 -9.45
CA LEU A 309 7.75 26.86 -9.26
C LEU A 309 7.22 27.19 -7.86
N GLU A 310 6.33 26.36 -7.31
CA GLU A 310 5.87 26.46 -5.92
C GLU A 310 7.00 26.19 -4.92
N GLU A 311 7.88 25.23 -5.22
CA GLU A 311 9.10 25.02 -4.45
C GLU A 311 10.03 26.24 -4.55
N GLY A 312 10.21 26.80 -5.75
CA GLY A 312 10.94 28.06 -5.96
C GLY A 312 10.39 29.21 -5.13
N LYS A 313 9.06 29.38 -5.11
CA LYS A 313 8.33 30.36 -4.30
C LYS A 313 8.62 30.16 -2.81
N ARG A 314 8.54 28.92 -2.33
CA ARG A 314 8.86 28.54 -0.94
C ARG A 314 10.30 28.87 -0.59
N ASN A 315 11.25 28.49 -1.43
CA ASN A 315 12.67 28.69 -1.21
C ASN A 315 13.04 30.19 -1.14
N VAL A 316 12.48 31.00 -2.04
CA VAL A 316 12.67 32.47 -2.04
C VAL A 316 12.09 33.08 -0.78
N ARG A 317 10.86 32.68 -0.37
CA ARG A 317 10.23 33.16 0.86
C ARG A 317 11.06 32.79 2.09
N GLU A 318 11.44 31.53 2.25
CA GLU A 318 12.28 31.07 3.38
C GLU A 318 13.61 31.83 3.43
N ARG A 319 14.19 32.16 2.27
CA ARG A 319 15.41 32.96 2.20
C ARG A 319 15.21 34.38 2.73
N LEU A 320 14.05 35.00 2.48
CA LEU A 320 13.67 36.31 2.99
C LEU A 320 13.34 36.28 4.49
N GLU A 321 12.63 35.25 4.94
CA GLU A 321 12.36 35.01 6.37
C GLU A 321 13.67 34.94 7.17
N ARG A 322 14.68 34.23 6.66
CA ARG A 322 16.03 34.18 7.27
C ARG A 322 16.74 35.55 7.33
N GLN A 323 16.33 36.52 6.51
CA GLN A 323 16.86 37.90 6.53
C GLN A 323 16.08 38.84 7.47
N GLY A 324 15.00 38.35 8.10
CA GLY A 324 14.10 39.10 8.99
C GLY A 324 12.83 39.63 8.31
N TYR A 325 12.57 39.25 7.05
CA TYR A 325 11.33 39.58 6.34
C TYR A 325 10.33 38.43 6.53
N PHE A 326 9.76 38.36 7.72
CA PHE A 326 8.97 37.21 8.16
C PHE A 326 7.55 37.15 7.56
N ASP A 327 7.01 38.30 7.21
CA ASP A 327 5.74 38.45 6.50
C ASP A 327 5.96 38.53 4.98
N ALA A 328 7.11 38.04 4.49
CA ALA A 328 7.40 38.02 3.08
C ALA A 328 6.39 37.11 2.35
N ASP A 329 5.62 37.68 1.45
CA ASP A 329 4.82 36.92 0.50
C ASP A 329 5.52 36.88 -0.84
N VAL A 330 5.46 35.73 -1.48
CA VAL A 330 6.08 35.49 -2.78
C VAL A 330 5.04 34.84 -3.64
N ASN A 331 4.72 35.47 -4.76
CA ASN A 331 3.87 34.89 -5.79
C ASN A 331 4.65 34.85 -7.09
N TYR A 332 4.19 34.04 -8.05
CA TYR A 332 4.77 34.05 -9.38
C TYR A 332 3.68 34.17 -10.42
N THR A 333 4.03 34.83 -11.52
CA THR A 333 3.23 34.82 -12.75
C THR A 333 4.08 34.27 -13.88
N THR A 334 3.42 33.64 -14.83
CA THR A 334 4.05 33.11 -16.04
C THR A 334 3.43 33.82 -17.23
N GLU A 335 4.26 34.50 -18.01
CA GLU A 335 3.86 35.17 -19.24
C GLU A 335 4.57 34.48 -20.41
N THR A 336 3.86 34.21 -21.51
CA THR A 336 4.46 33.65 -22.72
C THR A 336 4.41 34.68 -23.84
N HIS A 337 5.57 34.99 -24.42
CA HIS A 337 5.71 35.92 -25.53
C HIS A 337 6.15 35.17 -26.79
N GLU A 338 5.59 35.53 -27.93
CA GLU A 338 6.08 35.07 -29.22
C GLU A 338 7.35 35.84 -29.60
N MET A 339 8.44 35.14 -29.89
CA MET A 339 9.65 35.74 -30.42
C MET A 339 9.66 35.68 -31.95
N LYS A 340 9.90 36.83 -32.57
CA LYS A 340 10.21 36.92 -34.00
C LYS A 340 11.64 36.44 -34.21
N SER A 341 11.83 35.44 -35.08
CA SER A 341 13.18 34.99 -35.46
C SER A 341 13.75 35.92 -36.52
N ASP A 342 15.09 36.04 -36.56
CA ASP A 342 15.84 36.80 -37.59
C ASP A 342 15.58 36.31 -39.03
N HIS A 343 14.82 35.23 -39.22
CA HIS A 343 14.49 34.65 -40.53
C HIS A 343 12.98 34.68 -40.85
N GLY A 344 12.24 35.67 -40.34
CA GLY A 344 10.94 36.09 -40.89
C GLY A 344 9.74 35.18 -40.61
N ALA A 345 9.92 34.08 -39.88
CA ALA A 345 8.84 33.29 -39.29
C ALA A 345 9.02 33.27 -37.77
N ALA A 346 7.92 33.47 -37.01
CA ALA A 346 7.92 33.27 -35.56
C ALA A 346 8.29 31.80 -35.27
N ARG A 347 9.44 31.57 -34.62
CA ARG A 347 9.98 30.21 -34.41
C ARG A 347 10.20 29.86 -32.94
N GLY A 348 9.95 30.78 -32.01
CA GLY A 348 10.16 30.50 -30.59
C GLY A 348 9.17 31.24 -29.71
N THR A 349 8.92 30.67 -28.54
CA THR A 349 8.23 31.33 -27.44
C THR A 349 9.26 31.63 -26.35
N GLU A 350 9.07 32.74 -25.66
CA GLU A 350 9.77 33.06 -24.42
C GLU A 350 8.76 32.96 -23.28
N GLU A 351 9.10 32.21 -22.25
CA GLU A 351 8.32 32.08 -21.03
C GLU A 351 9.02 32.86 -19.93
N VAL A 352 8.41 33.98 -19.53
CA VAL A 352 8.91 34.85 -18.49
C VAL A 352 8.19 34.52 -17.19
N ILE A 353 8.93 33.93 -16.26
CA ILE A 353 8.44 33.60 -14.93
C ILE A 353 8.87 34.72 -14.00
N THR A 354 7.90 35.51 -13.55
CA THR A 354 8.14 36.66 -12.67
C THR A 354 7.72 36.33 -11.26
N TYR A 355 8.69 36.13 -10.38
CA TYR A 355 8.44 36.08 -8.94
C TYR A 355 8.25 37.50 -8.42
N THR A 356 7.06 37.80 -7.92
CA THR A 356 6.75 39.07 -7.25
C THR A 356 6.85 38.86 -5.75
N VAL A 357 7.75 39.61 -5.13
CA VAL A 357 8.02 39.54 -3.70
C VAL A 357 7.46 40.77 -3.02
N GLU A 358 6.54 40.55 -2.08
CA GLU A 358 6.14 41.53 -1.08
C GLU A 358 6.93 41.27 0.17
N ARG A 359 8.02 42.01 0.38
CA ARG A 359 8.95 41.77 1.49
C ARG A 359 8.31 41.95 2.87
N GLY A 360 7.26 42.76 2.98
CA GLY A 360 6.73 43.20 4.26
C GLY A 360 7.75 44.03 5.05
N VAL A 361 7.44 44.26 6.33
CA VAL A 361 8.32 44.97 7.26
C VAL A 361 9.40 44.01 7.74
N ARG A 362 10.63 44.51 7.84
CA ARG A 362 11.72 43.74 8.42
C ARG A 362 11.60 43.79 9.93
N HIS A 363 11.42 42.63 10.56
CA HIS A 363 11.40 42.54 12.02
C HIS A 363 12.60 41.78 12.57
N LYS A 364 12.81 41.95 13.86
CA LYS A 364 13.68 41.13 14.70
C LYS A 364 12.86 40.65 15.89
N LEU A 365 12.73 39.33 16.04
CA LEU A 365 11.97 38.77 17.16
C LEU A 365 12.80 38.85 18.44
N MET A 366 12.37 39.72 19.35
CA MET A 366 13.08 40.03 20.59
C MET A 366 12.76 39.05 21.71
N GLY A 367 11.54 38.51 21.73
CA GLY A 367 11.12 37.59 22.77
C GLY A 367 9.71 37.05 22.55
N ILE A 368 9.41 36.00 23.30
CA ILE A 368 8.11 35.33 23.33
C ILE A 368 7.70 35.17 24.78
N GLU A 369 6.47 35.55 25.09
CA GLU A 369 5.83 35.37 26.38
C GLU A 369 4.62 34.46 26.24
N ILE A 370 4.41 33.57 27.20
CA ILE A 370 3.25 32.69 27.27
C ILE A 370 2.60 32.94 28.63
N THR A 371 1.30 33.18 28.63
CA THR A 371 0.51 33.51 29.81
C THR A 371 -0.80 32.72 29.83
N GLY A 372 -1.37 32.55 31.03
CA GLY A 372 -2.64 31.84 31.21
C GLY A 372 -2.50 30.31 31.34
N ASN A 373 -1.33 29.76 31.04
CA ASN A 373 -1.00 28.36 31.35
C ASN A 373 -0.87 28.15 32.86
N ARG A 374 -1.66 27.22 33.40
CA ARG A 374 -1.64 26.73 34.78
C ARG A 374 -1.40 25.22 34.83
N TYR A 375 -1.82 24.49 33.80
CA TYR A 375 -1.65 23.05 33.69
C TYR A 375 -0.27 22.65 33.16
N PHE A 376 0.23 23.33 32.12
CA PHE A 376 1.57 23.09 31.58
C PHE A 376 2.57 24.15 32.01
N ASP A 377 3.80 23.72 32.29
CA ASP A 377 4.92 24.62 32.51
C ASP A 377 5.25 25.46 31.27
N THR A 378 5.59 26.73 31.50
CA THR A 378 5.88 27.68 30.42
C THR A 378 7.06 27.22 29.55
N GLU A 379 8.09 26.61 30.13
CA GLU A 379 9.26 26.12 29.38
C GLU A 379 8.93 24.90 28.49
N LEU A 380 8.00 24.04 28.93
CA LEU A 380 7.52 22.93 28.10
C LEU A 380 6.84 23.47 26.84
N LEU A 381 5.95 24.45 27.00
CA LEU A 381 5.28 25.09 25.87
C LEU A 381 6.30 25.82 24.97
N ARG A 382 7.22 26.59 25.56
CA ARG A 382 8.27 27.33 24.84
C ARG A 382 9.16 26.42 24.00
N SER A 383 9.59 25.27 24.53
CA SER A 383 10.46 24.33 23.81
C SER A 383 9.80 23.66 22.60
N ARG A 384 8.47 23.70 22.51
CA ARG A 384 7.69 23.14 21.39
C ARG A 384 7.38 24.16 20.29
N LEU A 385 7.66 25.44 20.51
CA LEU A 385 7.40 26.49 19.53
C LEU A 385 8.33 26.36 18.32
N GLN A 386 7.76 26.53 17.13
CA GLN A 386 8.51 26.69 15.89
C GLN A 386 9.06 28.12 15.76
N VAL A 387 8.35 29.09 16.32
CA VAL A 387 8.78 30.47 16.48
C VAL A 387 9.78 30.55 17.63
N PHE A 388 10.93 31.17 17.40
CA PHE A 388 11.93 31.36 18.45
C PHE A 388 12.64 32.71 18.30
N GLY A 389 12.88 33.35 19.44
CA GLY A 389 13.64 34.60 19.50
C GLY A 389 15.09 34.41 19.05
N GLY A 390 15.68 35.47 18.52
CA GLY A 390 17.08 35.43 18.08
C GLY A 390 18.06 35.22 19.23
N ALA A 391 18.98 34.26 19.09
CA ALA A 391 20.13 34.05 19.97
C ALA A 391 21.44 34.09 19.17
N PHE A 392 22.53 34.56 19.81
CA PHE A 392 23.90 34.58 19.23
C PHE A 392 23.99 35.11 17.80
N GLY A 393 23.34 36.23 17.50
CA GLY A 393 23.40 36.87 16.18
C GLY A 393 22.42 36.34 15.12
N SER A 394 21.59 35.34 15.44
CA SER A 394 20.43 34.98 14.61
C SER A 394 19.28 35.99 14.78
N ALA A 395 18.52 36.24 13.71
CA ALA A 395 17.38 37.18 13.73
C ALA A 395 16.12 36.62 14.44
N GLY A 396 16.17 35.37 14.91
CA GLY A 396 15.00 34.60 15.30
C GLY A 396 14.26 34.04 14.09
N ARG A 397 13.25 33.22 14.34
CA ARG A 397 12.34 32.70 13.33
C ARG A 397 10.92 33.14 13.69
N PHE A 398 10.29 33.91 12.81
CA PHE A 398 8.93 34.38 12.94
C PHE A 398 8.24 34.30 11.57
N SER A 399 6.92 34.17 11.59
CA SER A 399 6.00 34.57 10.52
C SER A 399 4.59 34.43 11.10
N ARG A 400 3.61 35.18 10.58
CA ARG A 400 2.22 35.02 11.02
C ARG A 400 1.75 33.56 10.97
N ARG A 401 2.09 32.86 9.88
CA ARG A 401 1.78 31.44 9.69
C ARG A 401 2.41 30.53 10.75
N LEU A 402 3.65 30.81 11.16
CA LEU A 402 4.30 30.05 12.22
C LEU A 402 3.67 30.32 13.59
N VAL A 403 3.27 31.56 13.87
CA VAL A 403 2.51 31.89 15.10
C VAL A 403 1.15 31.19 15.12
N ASP A 404 0.44 31.17 13.99
CA ASP A 404 -0.83 30.44 13.88
C ASP A 404 -0.63 28.93 14.09
N SER A 405 0.42 28.36 13.48
CA SER A 405 0.81 26.95 13.65
C SER A 405 1.13 26.62 15.11
N ASP A 406 1.92 27.46 15.79
CA ASP A 406 2.27 27.30 17.20
C ASP A 406 1.04 27.44 18.11
N THR A 407 0.14 28.38 17.81
CA THR A 407 -1.15 28.56 18.50
C THR A 407 -2.00 27.29 18.40
N GLN A 408 -2.13 26.74 17.19
CA GLN A 408 -2.88 25.51 16.96
C GLN A 408 -2.19 24.30 17.63
N SER A 409 -0.87 24.24 17.61
CA SER A 409 -0.07 23.19 18.27
C SER A 409 -0.30 23.19 19.78
N MET A 410 -0.22 24.36 20.42
CA MET A 410 -0.55 24.52 21.85
C MET A 410 -2.00 24.13 22.13
N ARG A 411 -2.96 24.60 21.34
CA ARG A 411 -4.37 24.21 21.49
C ARG A 411 -4.58 22.70 21.42
N THR A 412 -3.95 22.06 20.43
CA THR A 412 -4.01 20.61 20.24
C THR A 412 -3.40 19.87 21.43
N LEU A 413 -2.31 20.38 22.02
CA LEU A 413 -1.72 19.81 23.23
C LEU A 413 -2.68 19.86 24.43
N TYR A 414 -3.37 20.98 24.63
CA TYR A 414 -4.40 21.10 25.67
C TYR A 414 -5.58 20.16 25.43
N GLN A 415 -6.09 20.09 24.19
CA GLN A 415 -7.17 19.17 23.82
C GLN A 415 -6.78 17.70 24.03
N ALA A 416 -5.54 17.33 23.71
CA ALA A 416 -4.98 16.02 23.98
C ALA A 416 -4.89 15.69 25.49
N ASN A 417 -5.04 16.69 26.36
CA ASN A 417 -5.00 16.57 27.82
C ASN A 417 -6.35 16.92 28.46
N GLY A 418 -7.47 16.73 27.75
CA GLY A 418 -8.82 16.88 28.30
C GLY A 418 -9.39 18.30 28.22
N PHE A 419 -8.62 19.29 27.81
CA PHE A 419 -9.10 20.67 27.74
C PHE A 419 -9.74 20.95 26.37
N LEU A 420 -10.93 20.39 26.16
CA LEU A 420 -11.62 20.42 24.86
C LEU A 420 -11.96 21.85 24.40
N ASP A 421 -12.32 22.70 25.35
CA ASP A 421 -12.68 24.11 25.13
C ASP A 421 -11.48 25.06 25.19
N ALA A 422 -10.24 24.54 25.29
CA ALA A 422 -9.07 25.38 25.37
C ALA A 422 -8.98 26.32 24.15
N THR A 423 -8.70 27.58 24.44
CA THR A 423 -8.37 28.61 23.44
C THR A 423 -6.96 29.11 23.67
N VAL A 424 -6.29 29.41 22.57
CA VAL A 424 -4.97 30.04 22.57
C VAL A 424 -5.11 31.23 21.63
N GLU A 425 -4.88 32.42 22.15
CA GLU A 425 -4.89 33.66 21.39
C GLU A 425 -3.47 34.21 21.30
N GLN A 426 -3.13 34.80 20.15
CA GLN A 426 -1.85 35.49 19.97
C GLN A 426 -2.03 37.01 19.99
N GLN A 427 -1.07 37.70 20.60
CA GLN A 427 -0.92 39.15 20.57
C GLN A 427 0.49 39.50 20.11
N THR A 428 0.61 40.40 19.15
CA THR A 428 1.89 40.89 18.62
C THR A 428 2.08 42.35 18.99
N GLU A 429 3.20 42.65 19.66
CA GLU A 429 3.61 44.02 19.96
C GLU A 429 4.73 44.43 19.00
N ASP A 430 4.36 45.26 18.01
CA ASP A 430 5.30 45.87 17.08
C ASP A 430 6.05 47.04 17.73
N ASN A 431 7.28 47.24 17.28
CA ASN A 431 8.18 48.27 17.78
C ASN A 431 8.42 48.17 19.29
N TYR A 432 8.65 46.95 19.77
CA TYR A 432 8.80 46.63 21.18
C TYR A 432 9.79 47.56 21.88
N LYS A 433 9.37 48.14 23.01
CA LYS A 433 10.12 49.17 23.76
C LYS A 433 10.53 50.39 22.92
N GLY A 434 9.73 50.75 21.91
CA GLY A 434 9.93 51.91 21.04
C GLY A 434 11.02 51.73 19.97
N LYS A 435 11.58 50.53 19.79
CA LYS A 435 12.62 50.25 18.79
C LYS A 435 11.98 49.78 17.49
N GLN A 436 12.19 50.51 16.41
CA GLN A 436 11.56 50.21 15.13
C GLN A 436 11.96 48.81 14.62
N GLY A 437 10.97 47.97 14.31
CA GLY A 437 11.16 46.61 13.79
C GLY A 437 11.44 45.55 14.86
N ASP A 438 11.61 45.91 16.13
CA ASP A 438 11.66 44.93 17.21
C ASP A 438 10.23 44.40 17.46
N LEU A 439 10.07 43.08 17.45
CA LEU A 439 8.78 42.40 17.63
C LEU A 439 8.78 41.58 18.92
N PHE A 440 7.67 41.60 19.64
CA PHE A 440 7.43 40.73 20.79
C PHE A 440 6.09 40.02 20.65
N ILE A 441 6.04 38.73 20.98
CA ILE A 441 4.84 37.90 20.82
C ILE A 441 4.38 37.42 22.18
N ARG A 442 3.09 37.58 22.48
CA ARG A 442 2.43 37.07 23.68
C ARG A 442 1.36 36.05 23.28
N PHE A 443 1.49 34.83 23.77
CA PHE A 443 0.43 33.82 23.70
C PHE A 443 -0.39 33.88 25.00
N VAL A 444 -1.70 34.02 24.86
CA VAL A 444 -2.66 34.06 25.97
C VAL A 444 -3.52 32.82 25.90
N ILE A 445 -3.39 31.95 26.90
CA ILE A 445 -4.09 30.66 26.94
C ILE A 445 -5.27 30.76 27.89
N GLN A 446 -6.44 30.31 27.45
CA GLN A 446 -7.57 29.99 28.32
C GLN A 446 -7.77 28.49 28.27
N GLU A 447 -7.38 27.79 29.33
CA GLU A 447 -7.38 26.33 29.36
C GLU A 447 -8.79 25.74 29.33
N GLY A 448 -9.78 26.45 29.89
CA GLY A 448 -11.12 25.91 30.06
C GLY A 448 -11.19 24.81 31.13
N LYS A 449 -12.29 24.06 31.15
CA LYS A 449 -12.46 22.93 32.08
C LYS A 449 -11.83 21.67 31.53
N GLN A 450 -11.17 20.91 32.39
CA GLN A 450 -10.63 19.62 31.99
C GLN A 450 -11.74 18.57 31.97
N THR A 451 -11.97 17.98 30.80
CA THR A 451 -12.84 16.84 30.58
C THR A 451 -12.09 15.55 30.90
N ARG A 452 -12.71 14.68 31.69
CA ARG A 452 -12.15 13.38 32.10
C ARG A 452 -13.06 12.24 31.67
N VAL A 453 -12.49 11.05 31.50
CA VAL A 453 -13.28 9.85 31.23
C VAL A 453 -14.05 9.47 32.51
N ALA A 454 -15.38 9.43 32.44
CA ALA A 454 -16.25 9.02 33.55
C ALA A 454 -16.24 7.50 33.71
N SER A 455 -16.43 6.81 32.59
CA SER A 455 -16.48 5.36 32.47
C SER A 455 -16.19 4.98 31.03
N LEU A 456 -15.65 3.78 30.83
CA LEU A 456 -15.45 3.16 29.53
C LEU A 456 -16.19 1.82 29.55
N SER A 457 -17.00 1.55 28.53
CA SER A 457 -17.63 0.26 28.30
C SER A 457 -17.43 -0.20 26.86
N MET A 458 -17.41 -1.51 26.64
CA MET A 458 -17.25 -2.11 25.32
C MET A 458 -18.46 -2.96 24.93
N GLU A 459 -18.79 -2.92 23.65
CA GLU A 459 -19.87 -3.68 23.03
C GLU A 459 -19.35 -4.43 21.80
N GLY A 460 -19.90 -5.62 21.54
CA GLY A 460 -19.55 -6.45 20.38
C GLY A 460 -18.25 -7.25 20.52
N ASN A 461 -17.59 -7.20 21.68
CA ASN A 461 -16.48 -8.08 22.03
C ASN A 461 -16.99 -9.45 22.49
N HIS A 462 -17.09 -10.40 21.56
CA HIS A 462 -17.48 -11.78 21.83
C HIS A 462 -16.27 -12.72 21.98
N VAL A 463 -15.17 -12.41 21.31
CA VAL A 463 -13.92 -13.17 21.31
C VAL A 463 -13.10 -12.89 22.55
N PHE A 464 -12.99 -11.62 22.94
CA PHE A 464 -12.21 -11.19 24.10
C PHE A 464 -13.11 -10.77 25.25
N LYS A 465 -12.65 -11.04 26.47
CA LYS A 465 -13.29 -10.46 27.65
C LYS A 465 -13.01 -8.97 27.69
N GLU A 466 -13.95 -8.21 28.24
CA GLU A 466 -13.79 -6.76 28.37
C GLU A 466 -12.52 -6.39 29.14
N ASP A 467 -12.18 -7.12 30.21
CA ASP A 467 -10.95 -6.92 30.98
C ASP A 467 -9.66 -7.11 30.15
N GLU A 468 -9.67 -7.98 29.14
CA GLU A 468 -8.51 -8.20 28.25
C GLU A 468 -8.33 -7.01 27.30
N LEU A 469 -9.44 -6.47 26.77
CA LEU A 469 -9.43 -5.27 25.95
C LEU A 469 -9.07 -4.03 26.76
N LEU A 470 -9.56 -3.93 28.00
CA LEU A 470 -9.18 -2.89 28.95
C LEU A 470 -7.67 -2.90 29.26
N GLY A 471 -7.00 -4.04 29.13
CA GLY A 471 -5.56 -4.18 29.32
C GLY A 471 -4.69 -3.61 28.18
N VAL A 472 -5.25 -3.39 26.98
CA VAL A 472 -4.52 -2.86 25.81
C VAL A 472 -4.90 -1.43 25.42
N VAL A 473 -5.95 -0.89 26.02
CA VAL A 473 -6.36 0.50 25.82
C VAL A 473 -5.69 1.41 26.85
N GLY A 474 -5.37 2.62 26.41
CA GLY A 474 -4.93 3.70 27.27
C GLY A 474 -6.09 4.42 27.95
N SER A 475 -7.35 4.31 27.48
CA SER A 475 -8.49 4.98 28.11
C SER A 475 -8.94 4.36 29.43
N THR A 476 -8.72 5.08 30.53
CA THR A 476 -9.15 4.67 31.87
C THR A 476 -10.04 5.70 32.57
N PRO A 477 -10.99 5.28 33.43
CA PRO A 477 -11.78 6.21 34.22
C PRO A 477 -10.91 7.17 35.06
N GLY A 478 -11.26 8.45 35.03
CA GLY A 478 -10.59 9.53 35.75
C GLY A 478 -9.47 10.22 34.97
N GLN A 479 -8.97 9.64 33.88
CA GLN A 479 -7.93 10.28 33.08
C GLN A 479 -8.49 11.38 32.16
N PRO A 480 -7.65 12.30 31.64
CA PRO A 480 -8.10 13.29 30.68
C PRO A 480 -8.61 12.66 29.39
N TYR A 481 -9.77 13.11 28.92
CA TYR A 481 -10.33 12.63 27.66
C TYR A 481 -9.60 13.24 26.46
N SER A 482 -9.30 12.46 25.43
CA SER A 482 -8.90 13.02 24.14
C SER A 482 -9.29 12.09 22.98
N ASP A 483 -9.66 12.69 21.84
CA ASP A 483 -9.94 11.93 20.62
C ASP A 483 -8.71 11.14 20.14
N PHE A 484 -7.50 11.65 20.46
CA PHE A 484 -6.25 10.97 20.17
C PHE A 484 -6.10 9.66 20.96
N SER A 485 -6.47 9.67 22.25
CA SER A 485 -6.50 8.46 23.08
C SER A 485 -7.48 7.43 22.52
N VAL A 486 -8.70 7.85 22.14
CA VAL A 486 -9.70 6.96 21.52
C VAL A 486 -9.18 6.33 20.22
N THR A 487 -8.48 7.11 19.40
CA THR A 487 -7.85 6.63 18.16
C THR A 487 -6.74 5.61 18.44
N THR A 488 -5.92 5.86 19.46
CA THR A 488 -4.87 4.92 19.88
C THR A 488 -5.47 3.62 20.41
N ASP A 489 -6.54 3.71 21.21
CA ASP A 489 -7.26 2.56 21.73
C ASP A 489 -7.87 1.71 20.63
N ARG A 490 -8.49 2.36 19.63
CA ARG A 490 -8.98 1.70 18.41
C ARG A 490 -7.86 0.88 17.78
N ASP A 491 -6.71 1.50 17.53
CA ASP A 491 -5.60 0.85 16.82
C ASP A 491 -5.05 -0.34 17.64
N ASN A 492 -4.94 -0.20 18.96
CA ASN A 492 -4.54 -1.28 19.86
C ASN A 492 -5.53 -2.44 19.88
N ILE A 493 -6.83 -2.14 19.95
CA ILE A 493 -7.90 -3.15 19.91
C ILE A 493 -7.87 -3.89 18.57
N LEU A 494 -7.88 -3.16 17.44
CA LEU A 494 -7.87 -3.77 16.11
C LEU A 494 -6.62 -4.62 15.88
N ALA A 495 -5.46 -4.18 16.36
CA ALA A 495 -4.23 -4.97 16.31
C ALA A 495 -4.35 -6.26 17.15
N LEU A 496 -5.01 -6.22 18.32
CA LEU A 496 -5.25 -7.41 19.14
C LEU A 496 -6.18 -8.41 18.42
N TYR A 497 -7.28 -7.92 17.82
CA TYR A 497 -8.19 -8.75 17.02
C TYR A 497 -7.47 -9.39 15.82
N PHE A 498 -6.68 -8.61 15.10
CA PHE A 498 -5.90 -9.14 13.98
C PHE A 498 -4.89 -10.18 14.47
N ASN A 499 -4.28 -9.99 15.64
CA ASN A 499 -3.40 -10.97 16.28
C ASN A 499 -4.11 -12.23 16.80
N GLU A 500 -5.45 -12.27 16.82
CA GLU A 500 -6.23 -13.50 17.05
C GLU A 500 -6.94 -13.99 15.78
N GLY A 501 -6.50 -13.51 14.62
CA GLY A 501 -6.98 -13.96 13.32
C GLY A 501 -8.24 -13.26 12.83
N PHE A 502 -8.56 -12.06 13.30
CA PHE A 502 -9.71 -11.28 12.85
C PHE A 502 -9.24 -10.05 12.03
N PRO A 503 -8.72 -10.24 10.79
CA PRO A 503 -8.20 -9.15 9.97
C PRO A 503 -9.28 -8.15 9.50
N GLU A 504 -10.55 -8.56 9.56
CA GLU A 504 -11.69 -7.76 9.11
C GLU A 504 -12.41 -7.05 10.27
N ALA A 505 -11.83 -7.05 11.47
CA ALA A 505 -12.41 -6.39 12.62
C ALA A 505 -12.57 -4.87 12.39
N SER A 506 -13.66 -4.30 12.87
CA SER A 506 -13.98 -2.87 12.79
C SER A 506 -14.32 -2.29 14.16
N PHE A 507 -14.17 -0.97 14.30
CA PHE A 507 -14.33 -0.26 15.56
C PHE A 507 -15.01 1.10 15.35
N THR A 508 -15.95 1.43 16.22
CA THR A 508 -16.55 2.77 16.34
C THR A 508 -16.62 3.19 17.81
N ALA A 509 -16.59 4.49 18.10
CA ALA A 509 -16.63 5.01 19.46
C ALA A 509 -17.70 6.10 19.62
N THR A 510 -18.39 6.07 20.75
CA THR A 510 -19.37 7.06 21.18
C THR A 510 -18.89 7.74 22.46
N ALA A 511 -18.91 9.07 22.49
CA ALA A 511 -18.51 9.89 23.64
C ALA A 511 -19.70 10.73 24.12
N GLU A 512 -20.30 10.37 25.25
CA GLU A 512 -21.46 11.06 25.82
C GLU A 512 -21.04 11.93 27.02
N ARG A 513 -21.37 13.23 26.99
CA ARG A 513 -21.09 14.14 28.12
C ARG A 513 -22.06 13.86 29.28
N VAL A 514 -21.50 13.55 30.44
CA VAL A 514 -22.24 13.35 31.69
C VAL A 514 -22.24 14.66 32.47
N SER A 515 -23.37 15.36 32.51
CA SER A 515 -23.55 16.46 33.47
C SER A 515 -23.68 15.89 34.88
N ARG A 516 -22.78 16.27 35.78
CA ARG A 516 -22.85 15.88 37.19
C ARG A 516 -23.88 16.78 37.89
N ASP A 517 -25.16 16.39 37.88
CA ASP A 517 -26.21 17.06 38.65
C ASP A 517 -25.97 16.82 40.17
N PRO A 518 -25.77 17.86 41.01
CA PRO A 518 -25.40 17.69 42.42
C PRO A 518 -26.47 16.99 43.30
N ALA A 519 -27.68 16.78 42.79
CA ALA A 519 -28.82 16.27 43.56
C ALA A 519 -28.88 14.74 43.71
N ALA A 520 -28.12 13.96 42.92
CA ALA A 520 -28.30 12.50 42.86
C ALA A 520 -27.52 11.68 43.92
N GLN A 521 -26.74 12.32 44.81
CA GLN A 521 -25.99 11.61 45.88
C GLN A 521 -26.69 11.55 47.24
N LYS A 522 -27.99 11.87 47.32
CA LYS A 522 -28.79 11.69 48.55
C LYS A 522 -29.95 10.71 48.34
N ALA A 523 -29.66 9.45 48.05
CA ALA A 523 -30.56 8.34 48.32
C ALA A 523 -29.84 7.00 48.11
N ASP A 524 -29.21 6.46 49.16
CA ASP A 524 -29.36 5.05 49.58
C ASP A 524 -28.58 4.80 50.89
N PRO A 525 -29.25 4.65 52.05
CA PRO A 525 -28.61 4.15 53.25
C PRO A 525 -29.01 2.67 53.47
N GLY A 526 -28.08 1.75 53.20
CA GLY A 526 -28.02 0.50 53.94
C GLY A 526 -27.61 -0.75 53.16
N ARG A 527 -26.38 -1.22 53.40
CA ARG A 527 -26.18 -2.56 53.97
C ARG A 527 -24.79 -2.75 54.56
N ASN A 528 -24.78 -3.55 55.63
CA ASN A 528 -23.75 -3.69 56.64
C ASN A 528 -22.40 -4.25 56.19
N THR A 529 -21.39 -3.65 56.83
CA THR A 529 -20.13 -4.20 57.34
C THR A 529 -20.04 -5.72 57.54
N VAL A 530 -18.91 -6.30 57.09
CA VAL A 530 -18.10 -7.21 57.93
C VAL A 530 -16.63 -6.82 57.78
N SER A 531 -15.98 -6.81 58.94
CA SER A 531 -14.67 -6.31 59.31
C SER A 531 -13.54 -7.34 59.21
N SER A 532 -12.34 -6.86 58.89
CA SER A 532 -11.04 -7.32 59.43
C SER A 532 -9.96 -6.29 59.00
N GLU A 533 -9.55 -5.35 59.87
CA GLU A 533 -8.33 -5.42 60.73
C GLU A 533 -7.05 -5.78 59.95
N LYS A 534 -5.88 -5.12 60.07
CA LYS A 534 -5.36 -3.94 60.79
C LYS A 534 -3.90 -3.73 60.32
N LYS A 535 -3.37 -2.51 60.53
CA LYS A 535 -1.93 -2.14 60.73
C LYS A 535 -1.01 -2.05 59.49
N GLN A 536 -0.67 -0.83 59.07
CA GLN A 536 0.54 -0.12 59.54
C GLN A 536 0.51 1.36 59.15
N LYS A 537 1.20 2.17 59.96
CA LYS A 537 1.12 3.63 60.09
C LYS A 537 2.49 4.21 59.75
N LYS A 538 2.47 5.42 59.18
CA LYS A 538 3.50 6.47 59.21
C LYS A 538 4.68 6.31 58.23
N GLU A 539 4.61 7.09 57.14
CA GLU A 539 5.53 8.21 56.92
C GLU A 539 4.85 9.24 56.02
N ARG A 540 4.92 10.50 56.43
CA ARG A 540 4.25 11.65 55.81
C ARG A 540 5.30 12.75 55.76
N THR A 541 5.82 13.05 54.58
CA THR A 541 6.35 14.39 54.31
C THR A 541 6.20 14.72 52.83
N GLU A 542 5.45 15.81 52.61
CA GLU A 542 5.52 16.74 51.48
C GLU A 542 5.34 16.19 50.06
N LYS A 543 4.10 16.27 49.57
CA LYS A 543 3.85 16.68 48.18
C LYS A 543 2.84 17.80 48.19
N GLU A 544 3.27 18.92 47.63
CA GLU A 544 2.50 20.12 47.34
C GLU A 544 1.13 19.75 46.77
N SER A 545 0.10 20.21 47.46
CA SER A 545 -1.27 20.17 46.99
C SER A 545 -1.40 21.14 45.81
N LEU A 546 -1.49 20.60 44.60
CA LEU A 546 -2.07 21.29 43.44
C LEU A 546 -3.47 21.82 43.82
N PRO A 547 -3.82 23.06 43.45
CA PRO A 547 -5.10 23.63 43.83
C PRO A 547 -6.26 22.85 43.20
N ALA A 548 -7.33 22.69 43.98
CA ALA A 548 -8.55 22.00 43.59
C ALA A 548 -9.13 22.61 42.30
N ILE A 549 -9.03 21.87 41.20
CA ILE A 549 -9.67 22.22 39.93
C ILE A 549 -11.17 21.98 40.09
N GLU A 550 -11.93 23.08 40.02
CA GLU A 550 -13.40 23.10 40.03
C GLU A 550 -13.98 22.18 38.93
N GLN A 551 -14.74 21.19 39.37
CA GLN A 551 -15.74 20.40 38.62
C GLN A 551 -15.35 20.04 37.17
N ALA A 552 -14.55 18.99 37.02
CA ALA A 552 -14.25 18.36 35.73
C ALA A 552 -15.53 17.87 35.04
N GLU A 553 -15.75 18.29 33.80
CA GLU A 553 -16.72 17.67 32.92
C GLU A 553 -16.31 16.22 32.68
N ALA A 554 -17.27 15.32 32.52
CA ALA A 554 -16.98 13.90 32.42
C ALA A 554 -17.64 13.31 31.17
N VAL A 555 -16.94 12.41 30.49
CA VAL A 555 -17.43 11.74 29.27
C VAL A 555 -17.53 10.24 29.52
N ARG A 556 -18.68 9.65 29.22
CA ARG A 556 -18.85 8.21 29.12
C ARG A 556 -18.45 7.76 27.72
N LEU A 557 -17.51 6.82 27.64
CA LEU A 557 -17.06 6.21 26.39
C LEU A 557 -17.73 4.86 26.19
N VAL A 558 -18.25 4.63 24.98
CA VAL A 558 -18.74 3.32 24.53
C VAL A 558 -17.99 2.96 23.26
N TYR A 559 -17.25 1.85 23.28
CA TYR A 559 -16.56 1.30 22.12
C TYR A 559 -17.38 0.16 21.52
N HIS A 560 -17.76 0.27 20.25
CA HIS A 560 -18.49 -0.79 19.54
C HIS A 560 -17.55 -1.48 18.54
N ILE A 561 -17.40 -2.80 18.68
CA ILE A 561 -16.49 -3.63 17.90
C ILE A 561 -17.31 -4.59 17.03
N GLN A 562 -16.91 -4.77 15.78
CA GLN A 562 -17.42 -5.85 14.92
C GLN A 562 -16.26 -6.74 14.51
N GLU A 563 -16.28 -8.01 14.89
CA GLU A 563 -15.08 -8.87 14.84
C GLU A 563 -14.78 -9.43 13.43
N GLY A 564 -15.81 -9.65 12.62
CA GLY A 564 -15.65 -10.34 11.32
C GLY A 564 -15.30 -11.83 11.47
N PRO A 565 -15.01 -12.55 10.37
CA PRO A 565 -14.66 -13.97 10.40
C PRO A 565 -13.21 -14.21 10.85
N GLN A 566 -12.99 -15.26 11.67
CA GLN A 566 -11.64 -15.69 12.04
C GLN A 566 -10.94 -16.38 10.86
N THR A 567 -9.84 -15.80 10.40
CA THR A 567 -8.93 -16.34 9.40
C THR A 567 -7.84 -17.18 10.08
N ARG A 568 -7.59 -18.39 9.53
CA ARG A 568 -6.56 -19.31 10.01
C ARG A 568 -5.56 -19.63 8.91
N VAL A 569 -4.33 -19.87 9.31
CA VAL A 569 -3.24 -20.24 8.43
C VAL A 569 -3.49 -21.67 7.96
N ARG A 570 -3.87 -21.84 6.69
CA ARG A 570 -4.11 -23.19 6.16
C ARG A 570 -2.83 -23.98 5.98
N ARG A 571 -1.80 -23.36 5.41
CA ARG A 571 -0.50 -23.97 5.11
C ARG A 571 0.56 -22.89 4.97
N ILE A 572 1.80 -23.23 5.26
CA ILE A 572 2.96 -22.38 5.02
C ILE A 572 3.78 -23.01 3.92
N LEU A 573 3.90 -22.29 2.81
CA LEU A 573 4.73 -22.67 1.69
C LEU A 573 6.03 -21.88 1.79
N ILE A 574 7.15 -22.60 1.89
CA ILE A 574 8.48 -22.00 1.90
C ILE A 574 9.09 -22.27 0.55
N GLY A 575 9.57 -21.24 -0.14
CA GLY A 575 10.02 -21.35 -1.52
C GLY A 575 11.26 -20.55 -1.86
N GLY A 576 11.81 -20.79 -3.06
CA GLY A 576 12.89 -19.98 -3.64
C GLY A 576 14.27 -20.08 -2.95
N TYR A 577 14.53 -21.12 -2.15
CA TYR A 577 15.81 -21.31 -1.48
C TYR A 577 16.76 -22.21 -2.29
N GLU A 578 17.84 -21.65 -2.84
CA GLU A 578 18.88 -22.43 -3.55
C GLU A 578 20.07 -22.79 -2.65
N HIS A 579 20.43 -21.88 -1.74
CA HIS A 579 21.63 -22.00 -0.90
C HIS A 579 21.33 -22.19 0.59
N THR A 580 20.10 -21.90 1.00
CA THR A 580 19.67 -21.94 2.41
C THR A 580 18.82 -23.19 2.65
N ARG A 581 19.17 -23.99 3.65
CA ARG A 581 18.43 -25.22 3.97
C ARG A 581 17.00 -24.88 4.42
N PRO A 582 15.94 -25.59 3.97
CA PRO A 582 14.56 -25.27 4.36
C PRO A 582 14.33 -25.24 5.87
N GLY A 583 15.03 -26.09 6.63
CA GLY A 583 14.97 -26.09 8.10
C GLY A 583 15.49 -24.81 8.76
N VAL A 584 16.41 -24.09 8.11
CA VAL A 584 16.91 -22.76 8.55
C VAL A 584 15.85 -21.69 8.36
N ILE A 585 15.04 -21.80 7.31
CA ILE A 585 13.97 -20.84 7.03
C ILE A 585 12.77 -21.14 7.92
N ARG A 586 12.38 -22.41 8.01
CA ARG A 586 11.23 -22.86 8.78
C ARG A 586 11.35 -22.56 10.27
N ARG A 587 12.56 -22.55 10.84
CA ARG A 587 12.78 -22.15 12.25
C ARG A 587 12.56 -20.66 12.51
N GLU A 588 12.64 -19.82 11.49
CA GLU A 588 12.44 -18.37 11.62
C GLU A 588 10.99 -17.95 11.31
N VAL A 589 10.18 -18.85 10.73
CA VAL A 589 8.75 -18.61 10.48
C VAL A 589 7.94 -18.98 11.73
N HIS A 590 7.35 -17.98 12.37
CA HIS A 590 6.52 -18.10 13.58
C HIS A 590 5.07 -18.40 13.30
N ILE A 591 4.59 -18.05 12.11
CA ILE A 591 3.25 -18.44 11.66
C ILE A 591 3.15 -19.98 11.72
N LYS A 592 2.01 -20.51 12.16
CA LYS A 592 1.79 -21.96 12.25
C LYS A 592 0.51 -22.40 11.57
N VAL A 593 0.57 -23.59 10.98
CA VAL A 593 -0.56 -24.21 10.28
C VAL A 593 -1.69 -24.55 11.26
N LYS A 594 -2.93 -24.26 10.84
CA LYS A 594 -4.20 -24.38 11.59
C LYS A 594 -4.38 -23.38 12.74
N GLU A 595 -3.38 -22.54 13.02
CA GLU A 595 -3.50 -21.46 13.99
C GLU A 595 -4.12 -20.20 13.33
N PRO A 596 -4.70 -19.28 14.12
CA PRO A 596 -5.18 -18.00 13.61
C PRO A 596 -4.09 -17.24 12.85
N LEU A 597 -4.46 -16.47 11.83
CA LEU A 597 -3.52 -15.60 11.12
C LEU A 597 -3.17 -14.40 11.99
N ARG A 598 -2.06 -14.48 12.73
CA ARG A 598 -1.61 -13.41 13.62
C ARG A 598 -0.67 -12.46 12.89
N GLU A 599 -0.96 -11.17 12.89
CA GLU A 599 -0.09 -10.15 12.28
C GLU A 599 1.31 -10.13 12.89
N GLY A 600 1.40 -10.22 14.22
CA GLY A 600 2.65 -10.27 14.96
C GLY A 600 3.54 -11.42 14.53
N ASP A 601 2.97 -12.59 14.28
CA ASP A 601 3.73 -13.75 13.77
C ASP A 601 4.21 -13.52 12.34
N VAL A 602 3.42 -12.82 11.50
CA VAL A 602 3.83 -12.44 10.13
C VAL A 602 5.01 -11.47 10.17
N VAL A 603 4.89 -10.38 10.92
CA VAL A 603 5.92 -9.34 11.04
C VAL A 603 7.18 -9.92 11.68
N GLU A 604 7.06 -10.73 12.72
CA GLU A 604 8.20 -11.37 13.37
C GLU A 604 8.90 -12.37 12.45
N SER A 605 8.14 -13.16 11.69
CA SER A 605 8.68 -14.06 10.67
C SER A 605 9.49 -13.29 9.62
N GLN A 606 8.94 -12.18 9.09
CA GLN A 606 9.65 -11.33 8.14
C GLN A 606 10.95 -10.77 8.74
N ARG A 607 10.86 -10.17 9.94
CA ARG A 607 12.01 -9.59 10.63
C ARG A 607 13.14 -10.61 10.83
N ARG A 608 12.81 -11.81 11.29
CA ARG A 608 13.80 -12.88 11.50
C ARG A 608 14.43 -13.38 10.21
N LEU A 609 13.61 -13.54 9.17
CA LEU A 609 14.11 -13.92 7.85
C LEU A 609 15.08 -12.87 7.29
N TYR A 610 14.77 -11.58 7.40
CA TYR A 610 15.69 -10.50 7.02
C TYR A 610 16.97 -10.51 7.87
N ASN A 611 16.86 -10.72 9.18
CA ASN A 611 18.00 -10.73 10.10
C ASN A 611 18.96 -11.92 9.88
N LEU A 612 18.58 -12.94 9.11
CA LEU A 612 19.51 -13.99 8.71
C LEU A 612 20.62 -13.47 7.79
N GLY A 613 20.39 -12.37 7.06
CA GLY A 613 21.37 -11.79 6.14
C GLY A 613 21.75 -12.69 4.96
N VAL A 614 20.90 -13.67 4.63
CA VAL A 614 21.14 -14.69 3.58
C VAL A 614 20.21 -14.55 2.35
N PHE A 615 19.35 -13.53 2.34
CA PHE A 615 18.37 -13.26 1.28
C PHE A 615 18.61 -11.91 0.62
#